data_AF-A0A944SNH9-F1
#
_entry.id   AF-A0A944SNH9-F1
#
_cell.length_a   1.000
_cell.length_b   1.000
_cell.length_c   1.000
_cell.angle_alpha   90.00
_cell.angle_beta   90.00
_cell.angle_gamma   90.00
#
_symmetry.space_group_name_H-M   'P 1'
#
loop_
_entity.id
_entity.type
_entity.pdbx_description
1 polymer ?
#
loop_
_entity_poly.entity_id
_entity_poly.type
_entity_poly.pdbx_seq_one_letter_code
_entity_poly.pdbx_strand_id
1 'polypeptide(L)'
;MKEAYLKHCDERQSENLPPLALDAKQTKSVVDGLILGQDDDFYLDLLTHRVPPGVDEAAYVKAGFLTSIAKGDETCKAISKQHATFLLGTMLGGYSIESLINLLDDDE
;
A
#
# COMPACT_ATOMS: atom_id res chain seq x y z
N MET A 1 6.05 2.07 -13.90
CA MET A 1 6.32 1.08 -12.83
C MET A 1 5.78 -0.30 -13.20
N LYS A 2 4.49 -0.43 -13.56
CA LYS A 2 3.85 -1.71 -13.91
C LYS A 2 4.65 -2.61 -14.86
N GLU A 3 5.03 -2.14 -16.04
CA GLU A 3 5.79 -2.95 -17.01
C GLU A 3 7.12 -3.46 -16.43
N ALA A 4 7.86 -2.60 -15.72
CA ALA A 4 9.10 -2.98 -15.06
C ALA A 4 8.87 -4.01 -13.94
N TYR A 5 7.78 -3.89 -13.18
CA TYR A 5 7.41 -4.86 -12.14
C TYR A 5 7.04 -6.22 -12.75
N LEU A 6 6.27 -6.24 -13.82
CA LEU A 6 5.89 -7.49 -14.51
C LEU A 6 7.13 -8.18 -15.10
N LYS A 7 8.04 -7.43 -15.71
CA LYS A 7 9.31 -7.96 -16.20
C LYS A 7 10.15 -8.58 -15.08
N HIS A 8 10.23 -7.91 -13.92
CA HIS A 8 10.90 -8.46 -12.73
C HIS A 8 10.23 -9.75 -12.23
N CYS A 9 8.90 -9.82 -12.27
CA CYS A 9 8.18 -11.06 -11.92
C CYS A 9 8.55 -12.21 -12.84
N ASP A 10 8.62 -11.97 -14.16
CA ASP A 10 9.02 -12.99 -15.14
C ASP A 10 10.47 -13.45 -14.93
N GLU A 11 11.39 -12.51 -14.68
CA GLU A 11 12.79 -12.81 -14.37
C GLU A 11 12.91 -13.70 -13.11
N ARG A 12 12.21 -13.33 -12.02
CA ARG A 12 12.19 -14.10 -10.77
C ARG A 12 11.54 -15.48 -10.95
N GLN A 13 10.46 -15.55 -11.72
CA GLN A 13 9.77 -16.80 -12.01
C GLN A 13 10.62 -17.75 -12.85
N SER A 14 11.48 -17.23 -13.75
CA SER A 14 12.43 -18.06 -14.52
C SER A 14 13.45 -18.78 -13.61
N GLU A 15 13.70 -18.23 -12.43
CA GLU A 15 14.54 -18.82 -11.38
C GLU A 15 13.74 -19.61 -10.33
N ASN A 16 12.42 -19.77 -10.51
CA ASN A 16 11.48 -20.33 -9.52
C ASN A 16 11.46 -19.58 -8.19
N LEU A 17 11.66 -18.27 -8.23
CA LEU A 17 11.65 -17.39 -7.07
C LEU A 17 10.43 -16.46 -7.08
N PRO A 18 9.86 -16.11 -5.92
CA PRO A 18 8.81 -15.12 -5.84
C PRO A 18 9.36 -13.71 -6.14
N PRO A 19 8.54 -12.76 -6.63
CA PRO A 19 8.94 -11.37 -6.75
C PRO A 19 9.45 -10.80 -5.42
N LEU A 20 10.45 -9.93 -5.49
CA LEU A 20 10.88 -9.16 -4.32
C LEU A 20 9.76 -8.22 -3.84
N ALA A 21 9.79 -7.90 -2.55
CA ALA A 21 8.93 -6.86 -1.99
C ALA A 21 9.27 -5.49 -2.61
N LEU A 22 8.30 -4.58 -2.58
CA LEU A 22 8.45 -3.25 -3.13
C LEU A 22 9.33 -2.39 -2.22
N ASP A 23 10.19 -1.61 -2.84
CA ASP A 23 10.89 -0.52 -2.17
C ASP A 23 9.98 0.73 -2.03
N ALA A 24 10.49 1.76 -1.35
CA ALA A 24 9.75 3.00 -1.13
C ALA A 24 9.38 3.74 -2.43
N LYS A 25 10.23 3.72 -3.46
CA LYS A 25 9.98 4.39 -4.75
C LYS A 25 8.91 3.66 -5.55
N GLN A 26 8.96 2.34 -5.55
CA GLN A 26 7.97 1.48 -6.16
C GLN A 26 6.63 1.65 -5.44
N THR A 27 6.62 1.64 -4.11
CA THR A 27 5.40 1.85 -3.30
C THR A 27 4.79 3.23 -3.57
N LYS A 28 5.61 4.28 -3.69
CA LYS A 28 5.12 5.62 -4.09
C LYS A 28 4.48 5.59 -5.48
N SER A 29 5.07 4.88 -6.44
CA SER A 29 4.49 4.71 -7.78
C SER A 29 3.15 3.94 -7.76
N VAL A 30 3.00 2.97 -6.85
CA VAL A 30 1.72 2.26 -6.63
C VAL A 30 0.66 3.21 -6.10
N VAL A 31 1.01 4.01 -5.08
CA VAL A 31 0.12 5.04 -4.51
C VAL A 31 -0.33 6.04 -5.59
N ASP A 32 0.61 6.53 -6.40
CA ASP A 32 0.29 7.47 -7.49
C ASP A 32 -0.65 6.83 -8.53
N GLY A 33 -0.45 5.55 -8.84
CA GLY A 33 -1.33 4.78 -9.72
C GLY A 33 -2.77 4.67 -9.20
N LEU A 34 -2.92 4.42 -7.89
CA LEU A 34 -4.23 4.35 -7.22
C LEU A 34 -4.93 5.71 -7.18
N ILE A 35 -4.21 6.79 -6.89
CA ILE A 35 -4.76 8.15 -6.89
C ILE A 35 -5.25 8.53 -8.30
N LEU A 36 -4.51 8.15 -9.34
CA LEU A 36 -4.88 8.40 -10.73
C LEU A 36 -5.98 7.46 -11.27
N GLY A 37 -6.40 6.44 -10.50
CA GLY A 37 -7.41 5.48 -10.93
C GLY A 37 -6.94 4.56 -12.07
N GLN A 38 -5.64 4.31 -12.17
CA GLN A 38 -5.04 3.56 -13.26
C GLN A 38 -4.94 2.09 -12.91
N ASP A 39 -5.83 1.24 -13.39
CA ASP A 39 -5.78 -0.21 -13.10
C ASP A 39 -5.76 -0.51 -11.60
N ASP A 40 -6.84 -0.06 -10.94
CA ASP A 40 -7.03 -0.09 -9.50
C ASP A 40 -6.76 -1.47 -8.89
N ASP A 41 -7.26 -2.54 -9.52
CA ASP A 41 -7.10 -3.91 -9.03
C ASP A 41 -5.63 -4.32 -8.97
N PHE A 42 -4.84 -3.97 -10.01
CA PHE A 42 -3.42 -4.26 -10.04
C PHE A 42 -2.66 -3.54 -8.93
N TYR A 43 -2.84 -2.23 -8.78
CA TYR A 43 -2.09 -1.48 -7.78
C TYR A 43 -2.57 -1.76 -6.36
N LEU A 44 -3.85 -2.06 -6.16
CA LEU A 44 -4.39 -2.45 -4.86
C LEU A 44 -3.81 -3.80 -4.40
N ASP A 45 -3.67 -4.78 -5.31
CA ASP A 45 -3.01 -6.05 -5.01
C ASP A 45 -1.56 -5.82 -4.54
N LEU A 46 -0.81 -4.99 -5.27
CA LEU A 46 0.57 -4.66 -4.90
C LEU A 46 0.67 -3.95 -3.54
N LEU A 47 -0.18 -2.94 -3.30
CA LEU A 47 -0.19 -2.22 -2.03
C LEU A 47 -0.52 -3.18 -0.87
N THR A 48 -1.44 -4.12 -1.09
CA THR A 48 -1.90 -5.06 -0.07
C THR A 48 -0.84 -6.11 0.25
N HIS A 49 -0.24 -6.72 -0.77
CA HIS A 49 0.53 -7.96 -0.63
C HIS A 49 2.04 -7.84 -0.86
N ARG A 50 2.54 -6.71 -1.36
CA ARG A 50 3.94 -6.58 -1.80
C ARG A 50 4.74 -5.51 -1.07
N VAL A 51 4.14 -4.77 -0.15
CA VAL A 51 4.85 -3.80 0.69
C VAL A 51 5.30 -4.48 2.00
N PRO A 52 6.58 -4.37 2.40
CA PRO A 52 7.04 -4.91 3.67
C PRO A 52 6.31 -4.24 4.85
N PRO A 53 6.03 -4.98 5.94
CA PRO A 53 5.37 -4.44 7.12
C PRO A 53 6.36 -3.69 8.05
N GLY A 54 5.85 -3.11 9.14
CA GLY A 54 6.67 -2.54 10.21
C GLY A 54 7.20 -1.13 9.92
N VAL A 55 8.52 -0.95 10.09
CA VAL A 55 9.20 0.36 10.02
C VAL A 55 10.10 0.52 8.78
N ASP A 56 9.85 -0.27 7.74
CA ASP A 56 10.51 -0.12 6.44
C ASP A 56 10.08 1.20 5.76
N GLU A 57 10.95 1.78 4.91
CA GLU A 57 10.64 3.02 4.19
C GLU A 57 9.42 2.86 3.26
N ALA A 58 9.23 1.68 2.67
CA ALA A 58 8.02 1.37 1.89
C ALA A 58 6.77 1.30 2.77
N ALA A 59 6.91 0.75 3.99
CA ALA A 59 5.83 0.73 4.97
C ALA A 59 5.43 2.16 5.38
N TYR A 60 6.39 3.08 5.53
CA TYR A 60 6.12 4.49 5.81
C TYR A 60 5.24 5.13 4.72
N VAL A 61 5.58 4.90 3.45
CA VAL A 61 4.80 5.43 2.31
C VAL A 61 3.38 4.85 2.30
N LYS A 62 3.23 3.53 2.49
CA LYS A 62 1.92 2.87 2.56
C LYS A 62 1.09 3.38 3.73
N ALA A 63 1.68 3.46 4.93
CA ALA A 63 0.98 3.92 6.13
C ALA A 63 0.49 5.37 5.97
N GLY A 64 1.34 6.26 5.46
CA GLY A 64 0.96 7.65 5.22
C GLY A 64 -0.24 7.77 4.28
N PHE A 65 -0.20 7.10 3.14
CA PHE A 65 -1.29 7.09 2.17
C PHE A 65 -2.60 6.52 2.76
N LEU A 66 -2.54 5.35 3.39
CA LEU A 66 -3.73 4.74 3.99
C LEU A 66 -4.30 5.58 5.14
N THR A 67 -3.44 6.27 5.89
CA THR A 67 -3.88 7.20 6.96
C THR A 67 -4.64 8.39 6.38
N SER A 68 -4.14 9.01 5.31
CA SER A 68 -4.83 10.12 4.64
C SER A 68 -6.20 9.70 4.11
N ILE A 69 -6.31 8.49 3.54
CA ILE A 69 -7.61 7.96 3.10
C ILE A 69 -8.53 7.71 4.30
N ALA A 70 -8.04 7.01 5.33
CA ALA A 70 -8.85 6.67 6.49
C ALA A 70 -9.44 7.91 7.18
N LYS A 71 -8.65 8.99 7.28
CA LYS A 71 -9.09 10.29 7.83
C LYS A 71 -9.97 11.12 6.88
N GLY A 72 -10.02 10.75 5.60
CA GLY A 72 -10.71 11.53 4.57
C GLY A 72 -9.96 12.78 4.09
N ASP A 73 -8.67 12.91 4.40
CA ASP A 73 -7.79 13.97 3.90
C ASP A 73 -7.48 13.77 2.39
N GLU A 74 -7.51 12.52 1.93
CA GLU A 74 -7.31 12.13 0.54
C GLU A 74 -8.40 11.14 0.11
N THR A 75 -8.74 11.13 -1.17
CA THR A 75 -9.73 10.19 -1.73
C THR A 75 -9.09 9.28 -2.74
N CYS A 76 -9.48 8.00 -2.72
CA CYS A 76 -9.05 6.99 -3.67
C CYS A 76 -10.26 6.16 -4.08
N LYS A 77 -10.52 6.04 -5.39
CA LYS A 77 -11.69 5.29 -5.90
C LYS A 77 -11.65 3.82 -5.49
N ALA A 78 -10.44 3.24 -5.41
CA ALA A 78 -10.22 1.82 -5.12
C ALA A 78 -10.31 1.48 -3.62
N ILE A 79 -10.21 2.46 -2.72
CA ILE A 79 -10.04 2.24 -1.28
C ILE A 79 -10.96 3.17 -0.51
N SER A 80 -11.98 2.61 0.16
CA SER A 80 -12.81 3.37 1.10
C SER A 80 -12.05 3.66 2.40
N LYS A 81 -12.56 4.58 3.23
CA LYS A 81 -12.01 4.84 4.56
C LYS A 81 -11.89 3.57 5.40
N GLN A 82 -12.97 2.78 5.47
CA GLN A 82 -12.99 1.53 6.23
C GLN A 82 -11.97 0.51 5.68
N HIS A 83 -11.81 0.44 4.35
CA HIS A 83 -10.82 -0.43 3.74
C HIS A 83 -9.38 0.05 4.05
N ALA A 84 -9.14 1.36 4.06
CA ALA A 84 -7.85 1.91 4.43
C ALA A 84 -7.49 1.59 5.90
N THR A 85 -8.44 1.76 6.82
CA THR A 85 -8.29 1.36 8.23
C THR A 85 -8.01 -0.13 8.37
N PHE A 86 -8.71 -0.98 7.63
CA PHE A 86 -8.44 -2.42 7.60
C PHE A 86 -6.99 -2.73 7.15
N LEU A 87 -6.52 -2.10 6.06
CA LEU A 87 -5.17 -2.31 5.55
C LEU A 87 -4.08 -1.79 6.50
N LEU A 88 -4.32 -0.72 7.25
CA LEU A 88 -3.42 -0.28 8.32
C LEU A 88 -3.27 -1.35 9.40
N GLY A 89 -4.37 -2.05 9.73
CA GLY A 89 -4.39 -3.16 10.68
C GLY A 89 -3.54 -4.37 10.26
N THR A 90 -3.27 -4.55 8.97
CA THR A 90 -2.47 -5.69 8.47
C THR A 90 -0.96 -5.41 8.45
N MET A 91 -0.51 -4.21 8.83
CA MET A 91 0.89 -3.79 8.71
C MET A 91 1.81 -4.31 9.84
N LEU A 92 1.28 -5.16 10.73
CA LEU A 92 2.00 -5.83 11.83
C LEU A 92 2.68 -4.89 12.86
N GLY A 93 2.42 -3.59 12.81
CA GLY A 93 2.94 -2.57 13.71
C GLY A 93 3.79 -1.51 13.01
N GLY A 94 4.53 -0.73 13.79
CA GLY A 94 5.33 0.39 13.27
C GLY A 94 4.47 1.59 12.89
N TYR A 95 4.61 2.08 11.66
CA TYR A 95 3.98 3.32 11.22
C TYR A 95 2.44 3.30 11.19
N SER A 96 1.80 2.14 11.25
CA SER A 96 0.33 2.06 11.30
C SER A 96 -0.27 2.29 12.69
N ILE A 97 0.51 2.16 13.77
CA ILE A 97 -0.04 2.14 15.14
C ILE A 97 -0.65 3.48 15.54
N GLU A 98 0.08 4.57 15.36
CA GLU A 98 -0.42 5.91 15.73
C GLU A 98 -1.68 6.27 14.93
N SER A 99 -1.71 5.92 13.65
CA SER A 99 -2.88 6.12 12.79
C SER A 99 -4.09 5.36 13.33
N LEU A 100 -3.93 4.07 13.66
CA LEU A 100 -5.02 3.25 14.19
C LEU A 100 -5.53 3.75 15.55
N ILE A 101 -4.65 4.26 16.42
CA ILE A 101 -5.06 4.87 17.69
C ILE A 101 -5.88 6.13 17.45
N ASN A 102 -5.40 7.02 16.57
CA ASN A 102 -6.08 8.27 16.26
C ASN A 102 -7.45 8.04 15.59
N LEU A 103 -7.63 6.94 14.87
CA LEU A 103 -8.90 6.56 14.25
C LEU A 103 -9.94 6.04 15.25
N LEU A 104 -9.58 5.80 16.52
CA LEU A 104 -10.56 5.44 17.57
C LEU A 104 -11.46 6.61 17.97
N ASP A 105 -11.02 7.84 17.69
CA ASP A 105 -11.81 9.06 17.92
C ASP A 105 -12.74 9.38 16.72
N ASP A 106 -12.68 8.58 15.64
CA ASP A 106 -13.59 8.67 14.49
C ASP A 106 -14.76 7.70 14.70
N ASP A 107 -15.99 8.20 14.60
CA ASP A 107 -17.22 7.43 14.80
C ASP A 107 -17.60 6.56 13.58
N GLU A 108 -16.94 6.75 12.42
CA GLU A 108 -17.17 6.06 11.14
C GLU A 108 -16.22 4.87 10.86
#